data_AF-A0A659V7G8-F1
#
_entry.id   AF-A0A659V7G8-F1
#
_cell.length_a   1.000
_cell.length_b   1.000
_cell.length_c   1.000
_cell.angle_alpha   90.00
_cell.angle_beta   90.00
_cell.angle_gamma   90.00
#
_symmetry.space_group_name_H-M   'P 1'
#
loop_
_entity.id
_entity.type
_entity.pdbx_description
1 polymer ?
#
loop_
_entity_poly.entity_id
_entity_poly.type
_entity_poly.pdbx_seq_one_letter_code
_entity_poly.pdbx_strand_id
1 'polypeptide(L)'
;MQIPHYRSEFLSDPDTSEAIRILSRGARWRIFPYGAWIEADGAAVIFDRAYRPICRVQGEVVEVVPPETWIAFKRQRWFYRDWTSPTINPETREKLIAIVAHYRIEPELRRRRDLERKRLLPRAEWPVSKRGRAREARHA
;
A
#
# COMPACT_ATOMS: atom_id res chain seq x y z
N MET A 1 -13.91 -18.05 12.27
CA MET A 1 -13.90 -16.57 12.20
C MET A 1 -14.71 -16.16 11.00
N GLN A 2 -15.83 -15.50 11.24
CA GLN A 2 -16.80 -15.07 10.23
C GLN A 2 -16.30 -13.76 9.61
N ILE A 3 -16.21 -13.69 8.28
CA ILE A 3 -15.92 -12.45 7.57
C ILE A 3 -17.21 -11.62 7.63
N PRO A 4 -17.20 -10.39 8.17
CA PRO A 4 -18.41 -9.60 8.23
C PRO A 4 -18.88 -9.27 6.81
N HIS A 5 -20.16 -9.51 6.54
CA HIS A 5 -20.84 -9.02 5.35
C HIS A 5 -20.88 -7.49 5.44
N TYR A 6 -20.03 -6.82 4.66
CA TYR A 6 -19.94 -5.35 4.62
C TYR A 6 -21.15 -4.79 3.88
N ARG A 7 -22.24 -4.55 4.61
CA ARG A 7 -23.44 -3.90 4.11
C ARG A 7 -23.23 -2.38 4.09
N SER A 8 -23.44 -1.82 2.89
CA SER A 8 -23.62 -0.45 2.40
C SER A 8 -24.02 0.73 3.33
N GLU A 9 -23.67 0.76 4.61
CA GLU A 9 -24.03 1.86 5.53
C GLU A 9 -22.87 2.82 5.86
N PHE A 10 -21.73 2.72 5.16
CA PHE A 10 -20.70 3.77 5.18
C PHE A 10 -21.12 4.96 4.33
N LEU A 11 -22.17 5.65 4.77
CA LEU A 11 -22.50 6.98 4.28
C LEU A 11 -21.44 7.96 4.79
N SER A 12 -20.51 8.30 3.89
CA SER A 12 -19.98 9.66 3.71
C SER A 12 -19.21 10.30 4.89
N ASP A 13 -18.19 9.62 5.41
CA ASP A 13 -17.05 10.37 5.96
C ASP A 13 -16.34 11.09 4.78
N PRO A 14 -16.04 12.41 4.85
CA PRO A 14 -15.24 13.10 3.85
C PRO A 14 -13.93 12.37 3.50
N ASP A 15 -13.30 11.69 4.46
CA ASP A 15 -12.08 10.91 4.26
C ASP A 15 -12.33 9.69 3.35
N THR A 16 -13.51 9.06 3.48
CA THR A 16 -13.93 7.92 2.65
C THR A 16 -14.26 8.38 1.23
N SER A 17 -14.93 9.52 1.09
CA SER A 17 -15.29 10.12 -0.21
C SER A 17 -14.07 10.54 -1.03
N GLU A 18 -12.97 10.92 -0.37
CA GLU A 18 -11.72 11.27 -1.04
C GLU A 18 -10.79 10.09 -1.28
N ALA A 19 -10.76 9.10 -0.39
CA ALA A 19 -10.16 7.80 -0.69
C ALA A 19 -10.81 7.20 -1.95
N ILE A 20 -12.13 7.29 -2.08
CA ILE A 20 -12.86 6.95 -3.30
C ILE A 20 -12.29 7.72 -4.48
N ARG A 21 -12.12 9.05 -4.43
CA ARG A 21 -11.59 9.84 -5.57
C ARG A 21 -10.15 9.49 -5.93
N ILE A 22 -9.27 9.24 -4.97
CA ILE A 22 -7.88 8.83 -5.21
C ILE A 22 -7.83 7.45 -5.87
N LEU A 23 -8.72 6.55 -5.46
CA LEU A 23 -8.81 5.17 -5.97
C LEU A 23 -9.70 5.05 -7.22
N SER A 24 -10.42 6.11 -7.59
CA SER A 24 -11.29 6.19 -8.76
C SER A 24 -10.53 6.67 -10.00
N ARG A 25 -10.78 6.01 -11.14
CA ARG A 25 -10.42 6.37 -12.54
C ARG A 25 -9.18 7.27 -12.70
N GLY A 26 -8.07 6.68 -13.14
CA GLY A 26 -6.88 7.40 -13.64
C GLY A 26 -5.65 7.29 -12.73
N ALA A 27 -5.83 6.92 -11.47
CA ALA A 27 -4.72 6.48 -10.62
C ALA A 27 -4.14 5.18 -11.18
N ARG A 28 -2.82 5.18 -11.44
CA ARG A 28 -2.12 3.97 -11.87
C ARG A 28 -2.08 2.98 -10.70
N TRP A 29 -2.27 1.71 -11.00
CA TRP A 29 -2.24 0.61 -10.02
C TRP A 29 -1.05 0.64 -9.04
N ARG A 30 0.05 1.30 -9.43
CA ARG A 30 1.28 1.45 -8.65
C ARG A 30 1.19 2.36 -7.41
N ILE A 31 0.08 3.08 -7.20
CA ILE A 31 -0.15 3.85 -5.96
C ILE A 31 -1.12 3.18 -4.99
N PHE A 32 -1.73 2.06 -5.38
CA PHE A 32 -2.72 1.39 -4.53
C PHE A 32 -2.05 0.52 -3.47
N PRO A 33 -2.54 0.54 -2.22
CA PRO A 33 -2.14 -0.42 -1.19
C PRO A 33 -2.38 -1.84 -1.72
N TYR A 34 -1.35 -2.67 -1.79
CA TYR A 34 -1.45 -4.05 -2.25
C TYR A 34 -1.50 -5.04 -1.08
N GLY A 35 -0.82 -4.70 0.01
CA GLY A 35 -0.83 -5.49 1.22
C GLY A 35 -0.17 -4.78 2.38
N ALA A 36 0.00 -5.53 3.46
CA ALA A 36 0.69 -5.11 4.67
C ALA A 36 1.72 -6.15 5.09
N TRP A 37 2.91 -5.66 5.44
CA TRP A 37 3.93 -6.38 6.17
C TRP A 37 3.77 -6.10 7.65
N ILE A 38 3.74 -7.13 8.48
CA ILE A 38 3.57 -7.00 9.93
C ILE A 38 4.94 -7.23 10.59
N GLU A 39 5.45 -6.20 11.24
CA GLU A 39 6.70 -6.23 12.01
C GLU A 39 6.52 -6.99 13.34
N ALA A 40 7.63 -7.27 14.03
CA ALA A 40 7.62 -8.12 15.23
C ALA A 40 6.87 -7.49 16.41
N ASP A 41 6.84 -6.15 16.47
CA ASP A 41 6.12 -5.34 17.45
C ASP A 41 4.64 -5.12 17.10
N GLY A 42 4.18 -5.68 15.99
CA GLY A 42 2.81 -5.56 15.51
C GLY A 42 2.55 -4.36 14.60
N ALA A 43 3.54 -3.51 14.31
CA ALA A 43 3.38 -2.43 13.35
C ALA A 43 3.08 -2.96 11.94
N ALA A 44 2.17 -2.29 11.23
CA ALA A 44 1.77 -2.65 9.88
C ALA A 44 2.40 -1.70 8.87
N VAL A 45 3.32 -2.20 8.05
CA VAL A 45 3.88 -1.46 6.91
C VAL A 45 3.06 -1.76 5.66
N ILE A 46 2.28 -0.77 5.23
CA ILE A 46 1.47 -0.85 4.01
C ILE A 46 2.39 -0.73 2.81
N PHE A 47 2.25 -1.60 1.81
CA PHE A 47 3.08 -1.59 0.60
C PHE A 47 2.25 -1.58 -0.68
N ASP A 48 2.82 -1.04 -1.77
CA ASP A 48 2.19 -1.04 -3.10
C ASP A 48 2.48 -2.30 -3.91
N ARG A 49 1.88 -2.43 -5.10
CA ARG A 49 2.04 -3.64 -5.95
C ARG A 49 3.46 -3.88 -6.47
N ALA A 50 4.34 -2.86 -6.42
CA ALA A 50 5.76 -3.00 -6.69
C ALA A 50 6.56 -3.37 -5.42
N TYR A 51 5.89 -3.76 -4.33
CA TYR A 51 6.48 -4.12 -3.05
C TYR A 51 7.29 -2.99 -2.41
N ARG A 52 6.85 -1.74 -2.60
CA ARG A 52 7.47 -0.60 -1.95
C ARG A 52 6.64 -0.21 -0.74
N PRO A 53 7.26 0.02 0.42
CA PRO A 53 6.54 0.55 1.56
C PRO A 53 5.94 1.91 1.20
N ILE A 54 4.75 2.17 1.72
CA ILE A 54 3.99 3.42 1.63
C ILE A 54 4.13 4.16 2.94
N CYS A 55 3.70 3.50 4.01
CA CYS A 55 3.74 4.01 5.37
C CYS A 55 3.77 2.85 6.36
N ARG A 56 4.23 3.15 7.57
CA ARG A 56 4.15 2.29 8.75
C ARG A 56 3.04 2.81 9.65
N VAL A 57 2.21 1.90 10.15
CA VAL A 57 1.10 2.22 11.04
C VAL A 57 1.24 1.46 12.35
N GLN A 58 1.21 2.18 13.47
CA GLN A 58 1.24 1.62 14.82
C GLN A 58 0.20 2.35 15.69
N GLY A 59 -0.89 1.65 16.02
CA GLY A 59 -2.05 2.30 16.63
C GLY A 59 -2.63 3.36 15.70
N GLU A 60 -2.68 4.61 16.16
CA GLU A 60 -3.14 5.76 15.36
C GLU A 60 -1.99 6.53 14.67
N VAL A 61 -0.73 6.14 14.89
CA VAL A 61 0.42 6.83 14.32
C VAL A 61 0.72 6.29 12.92
N VAL A 62 0.81 7.19 11.94
CA VAL A 62 1.17 6.89 10.54
C VAL A 62 2.48 7.59 10.20
N GLU A 63 3.51 6.80 9.90
CA GLU A 63 4.83 7.26 9.48
C GLU A 63 5.03 7.00 7.98
N VAL A 64 5.44 8.00 7.20
CA VAL A 64 5.81 7.80 5.79
C VAL A 64 7.14 7.04 5.71
N VAL A 65 7.17 5.96 4.95
CA VAL A 65 8.37 5.12 4.83
C VAL A 65 8.98 5.30 3.43
N PRO A 66 10.29 5.60 3.33
CA PRO A 66 10.98 5.70 2.05
C PRO A 66 10.83 4.40 1.23
N PRO A 67 10.54 4.47 -0.07
CA PRO A 67 10.20 3.30 -0.89
C PRO A 67 11.34 2.26 -1.04
N GLU A 68 12.58 2.65 -0.75
CA GLU A 68 13.78 1.81 -0.73
C GLU A 68 14.03 1.14 0.62
N THR A 69 13.24 1.46 1.64
CA THR A 69 13.42 0.95 3.00
C THR A 69 13.20 -0.56 3.02
N TRP A 70 14.18 -1.29 3.53
CA TRP A 70 14.05 -2.71 3.79
C TRP A 70 13.23 -2.95 5.06
N ILE A 71 12.16 -3.75 4.95
CA ILE A 71 11.26 -4.04 6.07
C ILE A 71 11.46 -5.47 6.55
N ALA A 72 11.87 -5.62 7.81
CA ALA A 72 12.02 -6.92 8.45
C ALA A 72 10.68 -7.38 9.04
N PHE A 73 9.84 -7.99 8.21
CA PHE A 73 8.51 -8.42 8.61
C PHE A 73 8.46 -9.89 9.08
N LYS A 74 7.53 -10.18 10.00
CA LYS A 74 7.24 -11.54 10.47
C LYS A 74 6.08 -12.18 9.74
N ARG A 75 5.09 -11.38 9.32
CA ARG A 75 3.91 -11.84 8.60
C ARG A 75 3.56 -10.90 7.46
N GLN A 76 2.86 -11.42 6.48
CA GLN A 76 2.39 -10.65 5.33
C GLN A 76 0.91 -10.93 5.09
N ARG A 77 0.17 -9.88 4.69
CA ARG A 77 -1.23 -9.96 4.30
C ARG A 77 -1.43 -9.24 2.98
N TRP A 78 -2.18 -9.86 2.08
CA TRP A 78 -2.57 -9.27 0.81
C TRP A 78 -3.97 -8.69 0.90
N PHE A 79 -4.18 -7.54 0.29
CA PHE A 79 -5.51 -6.93 0.20
C PHE A 79 -6.30 -7.48 -0.98
N TYR A 80 -5.62 -7.78 -2.08
CA TYR A 80 -6.21 -8.38 -3.29
C TYR A 80 -5.18 -9.20 -4.07
N ARG A 81 -5.62 -9.89 -5.13
CA ARG A 81 -4.78 -10.65 -6.07
C ARG A 81 -4.85 -10.00 -7.46
N ASP A 82 -3.95 -10.37 -8.36
CA ASP A 82 -3.82 -9.74 -9.68
C ASP A 82 -5.12 -9.78 -10.51
N TRP A 83 -5.85 -10.90 -10.47
CA TRP A 83 -7.14 -11.08 -11.15
C TRP A 83 -8.30 -10.29 -10.53
N THR A 84 -8.11 -9.76 -9.32
CA THR A 84 -9.09 -8.92 -8.61
C THR A 84 -8.59 -7.49 -8.52
N SER A 85 -7.90 -6.99 -9.54
CA SER A 85 -7.35 -5.63 -9.53
C SER A 85 -8.45 -4.57 -9.30
N PRO A 86 -8.24 -3.55 -8.45
CA PRO A 86 -9.23 -2.50 -8.17
C PRO A 86 -9.59 -1.64 -9.39
N THR A 87 -8.80 -1.73 -10.46
CA THR A 87 -9.09 -1.07 -11.74
C THR A 87 -10.29 -1.70 -12.46
N ILE A 88 -10.46 -3.02 -12.31
CA ILE A 88 -11.49 -3.81 -13.00
C ILE A 88 -12.55 -4.37 -12.04
N ASN A 89 -12.23 -4.52 -10.76
CA ASN A 89 -13.11 -5.11 -9.75
C ASN A 89 -13.58 -4.04 -8.74
N PRO A 90 -14.88 -3.68 -8.76
CA PRO A 90 -15.47 -2.71 -7.82
C PRO A 90 -15.40 -3.13 -6.36
N GLU A 91 -15.62 -4.41 -6.04
CA GLU A 91 -15.55 -4.93 -4.67
C GLU A 91 -14.15 -4.77 -4.08
N THR A 92 -13.10 -5.03 -4.89
CA THR A 92 -11.73 -4.75 -4.46
C THR A 92 -11.54 -3.26 -4.17
N ARG A 93 -12.14 -2.38 -4.97
CA ARG A 93 -12.03 -0.94 -4.75
C ARG A 93 -12.68 -0.54 -3.43
N GLU A 94 -13.88 -1.02 -3.14
CA GLU A 94 -14.58 -0.79 -1.86
C GLU A 94 -13.76 -1.31 -0.68
N LYS A 95 -13.20 -2.52 -0.81
CA LYS A 95 -12.30 -3.08 0.21
C LYS A 95 -11.07 -2.20 0.43
N LEU A 96 -10.46 -1.67 -0.63
CA LEU A 96 -9.32 -0.77 -0.50
C LEU A 96 -9.70 0.57 0.13
N ILE A 97 -10.88 1.10 -0.16
CA ILE A 97 -11.41 2.31 0.50
C ILE A 97 -11.50 2.07 2.01
N ALA A 98 -12.09 0.94 2.43
CA ALA A 98 -12.18 0.58 3.84
C ALA A 98 -10.79 0.41 4.50
N ILE A 99 -9.82 -0.16 3.79
CA ILE A 99 -8.43 -0.29 4.25
C ILE A 99 -7.77 1.09 4.41
N VAL A 100 -7.95 1.98 3.44
CA VAL A 100 -7.38 3.33 3.49
C VAL A 100 -7.93 4.11 4.67
N ALA A 101 -9.24 4.03 4.90
CA ALA A 101 -9.90 4.64 6.05
C ALA A 101 -9.40 4.02 7.37
N HIS A 102 -9.35 2.69 7.45
CA HIS A 102 -8.91 1.98 8.66
C HIS A 102 -7.48 2.34 9.09
N TYR A 103 -6.56 2.45 8.13
CA TYR A 103 -5.16 2.80 8.41
C TYR A 103 -4.87 4.30 8.38
N ARG A 104 -5.87 5.15 8.06
CA ARG A 104 -5.73 6.61 7.92
C ARG A 104 -4.58 7.05 6.99
N ILE A 105 -4.39 6.33 5.89
CA ILE A 105 -3.27 6.53 4.95
C ILE A 105 -3.60 7.44 3.75
N GLU A 106 -4.80 8.02 3.74
CA GLU A 106 -5.29 8.89 2.67
C GLU A 106 -4.32 10.06 2.34
N PRO A 107 -3.75 10.78 3.32
CA PRO A 107 -2.83 11.87 3.02
C PRO A 107 -1.58 11.44 2.24
N GLU A 108 -1.00 10.28 2.57
CA GLU A 108 0.18 9.77 1.85
C GLU A 108 -0.20 9.26 0.45
N LEU A 109 -1.37 8.62 0.30
CA LEU A 109 -1.85 8.21 -1.03
C LEU A 109 -2.10 9.41 -1.93
N ARG A 110 -2.61 10.52 -1.39
CA ARG A 110 -2.75 11.81 -2.09
C ARG A 110 -1.39 12.34 -2.54
N ARG A 111 -0.41 12.39 -1.64
CA ARG A 111 0.97 12.81 -1.97
C ARG A 111 1.55 11.96 -3.10
N ARG A 112 1.41 10.63 -3.03
CA ARG A 112 1.90 9.73 -4.08
C ARG A 112 1.18 9.89 -5.41
N ARG A 113 -0.14 10.13 -5.40
CA ARG A 113 -0.90 10.46 -6.63
C ARG A 113 -0.37 11.73 -7.28
N ASP A 114 -0.08 12.76 -6.50
CA ASP A 114 0.41 14.03 -7.04
C ASP A 114 1.85 13.90 -7.58
N LEU A 115 2.71 13.13 -6.88
CA LEU A 115 4.03 12.74 -7.38
C LEU A 115 3.91 11.90 -8.66
N GLU A 116 2.93 11.00 -8.76
CA GLU A 116 2.67 10.21 -9.96
C GLU A 116 2.32 11.08 -11.16
N ARG A 117 1.37 12.02 -10.97
CA ARG A 117 0.93 12.94 -12.02
C ARG A 117 2.09 13.79 -12.53
N LYS A 118 3.00 14.19 -11.63
CA LYS A 118 4.22 14.94 -11.95
C LYS A 118 5.36 14.06 -12.49
N ARG A 119 5.19 12.74 -12.57
CA ARG A 119 6.23 11.74 -12.91
C ARG A 119 7.45 11.77 -11.97
N LEU A 120 7.26 12.25 -10.75
CA LEU A 120 8.27 12.34 -9.69
C LEU A 120 8.22 11.17 -8.72
N LEU A 121 7.15 10.36 -8.75
CA LEU A 121 7.11 9.14 -7.95
C LEU A 121 8.18 8.19 -8.50
N PRO A 122 9.18 7.79 -7.68
CA PRO A 122 10.29 6.96 -8.14
C PRO A 122 9.76 5.75 -8.93
N ARG A 123 10.43 5.42 -10.04
CA ARG A 123 10.15 4.14 -10.70
C ARG A 123 10.72 3.03 -9.82
N ALA A 124 10.13 1.84 -9.92
CA ALA A 124 10.69 0.67 -9.26
C ALA A 124 12.02 0.32 -9.94
N GLU A 125 13.10 0.97 -9.50
CA GLU A 125 14.42 0.40 -9.59
C GLU A 125 14.46 -0.60 -8.45
N TRP A 126 14.25 -1.88 -8.77
CA TRP A 126 14.40 -2.94 -7.78
C TRP A 126 15.72 -2.70 -7.04
N PRO A 127 15.74 -2.61 -5.69
CA PRO A 127 17.01 -2.71 -5.01
C PRO A 127 17.55 -4.08 -5.40
N VAL A 128 18.58 -4.10 -6.24
CA VAL A 128 19.31 -5.29 -6.65
C VAL A 128 19.55 -6.06 -5.37
N SER A 129 18.84 -7.18 -5.22
CA SER A 129 18.79 -7.91 -3.95
C SER A 129 20.21 -8.03 -3.41
N LYS A 130 20.42 -7.84 -2.10
CA LYS A 130 21.75 -8.06 -1.48
C LYS A 130 22.33 -9.46 -1.75
N ARG A 131 21.56 -10.41 -2.33
CA ARG A 131 22.08 -11.66 -2.90
C ARG A 131 23.07 -11.46 -4.05
N GLY A 132 23.04 -10.31 -4.75
CA GLY A 132 24.03 -9.95 -5.76
C GLY A 132 25.38 -9.50 -5.16
N ARG A 133 25.36 -8.62 -4.14
CA ARG A 133 26.60 -8.06 -3.56
C ARG A 133 27.37 -9.03 -2.68
N ALA A 134 26.71 -10.04 -2.08
CA ALA A 134 27.40 -11.08 -1.32
C ALA A 134 28.22 -12.05 -2.19
N ARG A 135 28.03 -12.03 -3.52
CA ARG A 135 28.75 -12.89 -4.45
C ARG A 135 30.02 -12.25 -5.04
N GLU A 136 30.09 -10.91 -5.08
CA GLU A 136 31.29 -10.18 -5.50
C GLU A 136 32.35 -10.07 -4.40
N ALA A 137 31.95 -10.05 -3.12
CA ALA A 137 32.90 -10.06 -2.00
C ALA A 137 33.53 -11.43 -1.70
N ARG A 138 33.33 -12.44 -2.57
CA ARG A 138 33.99 -13.76 -2.49
C ARG A 138 34.98 -14.02 -3.62
N HIS A 139 35.19 -13.04 -4.51
CA HIS A 139 36.13 -13.10 -5.63
C HIS A 139 37.09 -11.89 -5.71
N ALA A 140 37.13 -11.07 -4.65
CA ALA A 140 38.17 -10.08 -4.40
C ALA A 140 38.96 -10.53 -3.16
#